data_AF-A0A7C0XAT7-F1
#
_entry.id   AF-A0A7C0XAT7-F1
#
_cell.length_a   1.000
_cell.length_b   1.000
_cell.length_c   1.000
_cell.angle_alpha   90.00
_cell.angle_beta   90.00
_cell.angle_gamma   90.00
#
_symmetry.space_group_name_H-M   'P 1'
#
loop_
_entity.id
_entity.type
_entity.pdbx_description
1 polymer ?
#
loop_
_entity_poly.entity_id
_entity_poly.type
_entity_poly.pdbx_seq_one_letter_code
_entity_poly.pdbx_strand_id
1 'polypeptide(L)' 'MRVATDIGGTFTDVVTLDGNQIRGWKVLSTNESPDRAVTEIIRDLADFSYFSHGSTVATNALLE' A
#
# COMPACT_ATOMS: atom_id res chain seq x y z
N MET A 1 -5.43 -0.69 15.21
CA MET A 1 -5.27 -1.03 13.78
C MET A 1 -3.80 -1.11 13.35
N ARG A 2 -3.49 -2.09 12.48
CA ARG A 2 -2.22 -2.22 11.74
C ARG A 2 -2.50 -2.03 10.25
N VAL A 3 -1.56 -1.46 9.51
CA VAL A 3 -1.68 -1.22 8.06
C VAL A 3 -0.48 -1.84 7.35
N ALA A 4 -0.72 -2.50 6.22
CA ALA A 4 0.30 -3.02 5.33
C ALA A 4 0.02 -2.59 3.89
N THR A 5 1.08 -2.33 3.11
CA THR A 5 0.98 -1.96 1.70
C THR A 5 1.91 -2.83 0.87
N ASP A 6 1.52 -3.11 -0.37
CA ASP A 6 2.39 -3.70 -1.38
C ASP A 6 2.21 -2.93 -2.70
N ILE A 7 3.26 -2.23 -3.13
CA ILE A 7 3.27 -1.48 -4.38
C ILE A 7 3.89 -2.34 -5.47
N GLY A 8 3.05 -2.85 -6.36
CA GLY A 8 3.48 -3.54 -7.58
C GLY A 8 3.56 -2.61 -8.80
N GLY A 9 3.95 -3.17 -9.95
CA GLY A 9 4.00 -2.43 -11.22
C GLY A 9 2.63 -2.10 -11.82
N THR A 10 1.59 -2.88 -11.53
CA THR A 10 0.22 -2.65 -12.06
C THR A 10 -0.78 -2.26 -10.99
N PHE A 11 -0.66 -2.83 -9.80
CA PHE A 11 -1.57 -2.59 -8.69
C PHE A 11 -0.83 -2.33 -7.41
N THR A 12 -1.44 -1.48 -6.58
CA THR A 12 -1.08 -1.25 -5.19
C THR A 12 -2.15 -1.88 -4.31
N ASP A 13 -1.73 -2.74 -3.40
CA ASP A 13 -2.57 -3.37 -2.41
C ASP A 13 -2.37 -2.66 -1.05
N VAL A 14 -3.47 -2.31 -0.38
CA VAL A 14 -3.45 -1.78 0.99
C VAL A 14 -4.35 -2.67 1.85
N VAL A 15 -3.85 -3.12 2.99
CA VAL A 15 -4.58 -4.01 3.90
C VAL A 15 -4.53 -3.43 5.32
N THR A 16 -5.68 -3.41 5.98
CA THR A 16 -5.82 -3.06 7.39
C THR A 16 -6.18 -4.29 8.20
N LEU A 17 -5.65 -4.35 9.43
CA LEU A 17 -6.05 -5.31 10.46
C LEU A 17 -6.44 -4.56 11.73
N ASP A 18 -7.71 -4.64 12.12
CA ASP A 18 -8.20 -4.06 13.37
C ASP A 18 -8.90 -5.13 14.23
N GLY A 19 -8.22 -5.56 15.29
CA GLY A 19 -8.58 -6.79 16.00
C GLY A 19 -8.55 -7.99 15.05
N ASN A 20 -9.73 -8.54 14.75
CA ASN A 20 -9.91 -9.64 13.79
C ASN A 20 -10.53 -9.19 12.45
N GLN A 21 -10.80 -7.90 12.26
CA GLN A 21 -11.35 -7.40 11.00
C GLN A 21 -10.23 -7.07 10.01
N ILE A 22 -10.36 -7.59 8.79
CA ILE A 22 -9.48 -7.30 7.67
C ILE A 22 -10.26 -6.51 6.63
N ARG A 23 -9.69 -5.40 6.14
CA ARG A 23 -10.17 -4.68 4.95
C ARG A 23 -9.03 -4.45 3.98
N GLY A 24 -9.33 -4.58 2.70
CA GLY A 24 -8.35 -4.44 1.63
C GLY A 24 -8.83 -3.50 0.53
N TRP A 25 -7.89 -2.76 -0.05
CA TRP A 25 -8.07 -1.97 -1.26
C TRP A 25 -7.05 -2.43 -2.29
N LYS A 26 -7.50 -2.51 -3.54
CA LYS A 26 -6.65 -2.77 -4.70
C LYS A 26 -6.90 -1.68 -5.72
N VAL A 27 -5.88 -0.89 -5.99
CA VAL A 27 -5.97 0.26 -6.90
C VAL A 27 -4.85 0.19 -7.91
N LEU A 28 -5.03 0.84 -9.07
CA LEU A 28 -4.00 0.88 -10.11
C LEU A 28 -2.76 1.61 -9.58
N SER A 29 -1.59 1.01 -9.81
CA SER A 29 -0.30 1.68 -9.60
C SER A 29 -0.04 2.67 -10.72
N THR A 30 0.65 3.76 -10.39
CA THR A 30 1.13 4.73 -11.37
C THR A 30 2.65 4.86 -11.25
N ASN A 31 3.38 4.67 -12.35
CA ASN A 31 4.84 4.76 -12.35
C ASN A 31 5.36 6.13 -11.93
N GLU A 32 4.63 7.19 -12.24
CA GLU A 32 5.00 8.57 -11.88
C GLU A 32 4.90 8.83 -10.36
N SER A 33 4.07 8.08 -9.64
CA SER A 33 3.81 8.28 -8.21
C SER A 33 3.29 7.01 -7.54
N PRO A 34 4.15 5.99 -7.35
CA PRO A 34 3.75 4.69 -6.78
C PRO A 34 3.10 4.82 -5.40
N ASP A 35 3.55 5.77 -4.57
CA ASP A 35 3.07 5.97 -3.20
C ASP A 35 1.76 6.77 -3.11
N ARG A 36 1.28 7.34 -4.21
CA ARG A 36 0.09 8.21 -4.18
C ARG A 36 -1.14 7.43 -3.75
N ALA A 37 -1.34 6.25 -4.33
CA ALA A 37 -2.42 5.33 -3.98
C ALA A 37 -2.40 4.98 -2.48
N VAL A 38 -1.23 4.65 -1.95
CA VAL A 38 -1.03 4.36 -0.53
C VAL A 38 -1.43 5.56 0.33
N THR A 39 -0.94 6.75 -0.03
CA THR A 39 -1.15 7.96 0.77
C THR A 39 -2.62 8.40 0.75
N GLU A 40 -3.30 8.32 -0.39
CA GLU A 40 -4.73 8.64 -0.50
C GLU A 40 -5.58 7.69 0.36
N ILE A 41 -5.30 6.38 0.33
CA ILE A 41 -6.04 5.40 1.13
C ILE A 41 -5.77 5.59 2.63
N ILE A 42 -4.51 5.79 3.03
CA ILE A 42 -4.15 5.86 4.45
C ILE A 42 -4.61 7.15 5.13
N ARG A 43 -4.74 8.26 4.39
CA ARG A 43 -5.26 9.53 4.95
C ARG A 43 -6.68 9.39 5.53
N ASP A 44 -7.47 8.49 4.97
CA ASP A 44 -8.86 8.26 5.38
C ASP A 44 -8.97 7.18 6.48
N LEU A 45 -7.86 6.57 6.88
CA LEU A 45 -7.81 5.59 7.96
C LEU A 45 -7.67 6.29 9.33
N ALA A 46 -8.31 5.70 10.36
CA ALA A 46 -8.10 6.11 11.75
C ALA A 46 -6.64 5.86 12.21
N ASP A 47 -6.29 6.28 13.43
CA ASP A 47 -4.96 6.03 14.00
C ASP A 47 -4.55 4.55 13.93
N PHE A 48 -3.38 4.29 13.36
CA PHE A 48 -2.75 2.97 13.31
C PHE A 48 -1.43 2.98 14.09
N SER A 49 -1.16 1.88 14.80
CA SER A 49 0.04 1.75 15.65
C SER A 49 1.20 1.04 14.95
N TYR A 50 0.96 0.52 13.75
CA TYR A 50 1.94 -0.22 12.97
C TYR A 50 1.68 -0.03 11.48
N PHE A 51 2.77 0.21 10.74
CA PHE A 51 2.77 0.35 9.29
C PHE A 51 3.87 -0.51 8.69
N SER A 52 3.51 -1.37 7.73
CA SER A 52 4.44 -2.17 6.94
C SER A 52 4.34 -1.78 5.48
N HIS A 53 5.47 -1.45 4.87
CA HIS A 53 5.52 -1.03 3.48
C HIS A 53 6.35 -2.00 2.64
N GLY A 54 5.68 -2.68 1.72
CA GLY A 54 6.27 -3.49 0.66
C GLY A 54 6.18 -2.78 -0.69
N SER A 55 7.19 -2.98 -1.53
CA SER A 55 7.21 -2.45 -2.89
C SER A 55 8.13 -3.28 -3.78
N THR A 56 7.73 -3.47 -5.05
CA THR A 56 8.58 -4.03 -6.11
C THR A 56 9.22 -2.95 -6.99
N VAL A 57 9.05 -1.66 -6.67
CA VAL A 57 9.59 -0.55 -7.47
C VAL A 57 11.12 -0.64 -7.58
N ALA A 58 11.81 -0.91 -6.46
CA ALA A 58 13.26 -1.01 -6.43
C ALA A 58 13.80 -2.17 -7.29
N THR A 59 13.10 -3.31 -7.27
CA THR A 59 13.50 -4.46 -8.10
C THR A 59 13.22 -4.22 -9.57
N ASN A 60 12.10 -3.57 -9.91
CA ASN A 60 11.78 -3.25 -11.30
C ASN A 60 12.76 -2.22 -11.88
N ALA A 61 13.11 -1.18 -11.11
CA ALA A 61 14.11 -0.18 -11.50
C ALA A 61 15.53 -0.74 -11.70
N LEU A 62 15.82 -1.95 -11.20
CA LEU A 62 17.09 -2.63 -11.46
C LEU A 62 17.04 -3.50 -12.73
N LEU A 63 15.86 -4.02 -13.07
CA LEU A 63 15.66 -4.93 -14.20
C LEU A 63 15.34 -4.21 -15.51
N GLU A 64 14.76 -3.01 -15.41
CA GLU A 64 14.47 -2.09 -16.51
C GLU A 64 15.58 -1.05 -16.71
#